data_AF-A0A024K297-F1
#
_entry.id   AF-A0A024K297-F1
#
_cell.length_a   1.000
_cell.length_b   1.000
_cell.length_c   1.000
_cell.angle_alpha   90.00
_cell.angle_beta   90.00
_cell.angle_gamma   90.00
#
_symmetry.space_group_name_H-M   'P 1'
#
loop_
_entity.id
_entity.type
_entity.pdbx_description
1 polymer ?
#
loop_
_entity_poly.entity_id
_entity_poly.type
_entity_poly.pdbx_seq_one_letter_code
_entity_poly.pdbx_strand_id
1 'polypeptide(L)'
;MSDTQNYREFELYGLQPSEWQWALDNDAVHGIGYALEDPVAVRDTTDDADDHRKTYVILADPEDAANAVVEINQWITELPDRNSPEEFDAHGFVSALSRVALAQEVDG
;
A
#
# COMPACT_ATOMS: atom_id res chain seq x y z
N MET A 1 8.66 -2.55 -27.04
CA MET A 1 7.82 -3.65 -26.53
C MET A 1 8.65 -4.47 -25.57
N SER A 2 8.74 -4.03 -24.31
CA SER A 2 9.17 -4.85 -23.16
C SER A 2 8.87 -4.07 -21.87
N ASP A 3 7.61 -3.73 -21.62
CA ASP A 3 7.20 -2.95 -20.43
C ASP A 3 6.28 -3.77 -19.51
N THR A 4 6.40 -5.10 -19.58
CA THR A 4 5.60 -6.04 -18.76
C THR A 4 6.49 -7.02 -17.98
N GLN A 5 7.82 -6.86 -18.04
CA GLN A 5 8.77 -7.80 -17.43
C GLN A 5 9.17 -7.46 -15.99
N ASN A 6 8.72 -6.33 -15.43
CA ASN A 6 9.19 -5.87 -14.12
C ASN A 6 8.13 -5.83 -13.02
N TYR A 7 6.84 -6.06 -13.33
CA TYR A 7 5.80 -6.11 -12.31
C TYR A 7 6.06 -7.24 -11.31
N ARG A 8 5.94 -6.94 -10.02
CA ARG A 8 6.11 -7.91 -8.92
C ARG A 8 4.89 -7.93 -8.03
N GLU A 9 4.65 -9.08 -7.42
CA GLU A 9 3.64 -9.21 -6.39
C GLU A 9 4.12 -8.56 -5.09
N PHE A 10 3.28 -7.73 -4.49
CA PHE A 10 3.50 -7.14 -3.18
C PHE A 10 2.40 -7.59 -2.22
N GLU A 11 2.77 -8.24 -1.11
CA GLU A 11 1.83 -8.64 -0.07
C GLU A 11 1.69 -7.54 0.99
N LEU A 12 0.66 -6.70 0.84
CA LEU A 12 0.30 -5.64 1.78
C LEU A 12 -0.47 -6.25 2.97
N TYR A 13 0.28 -6.68 3.99
CA TYR A 13 -0.24 -7.42 5.14
C TYR A 13 -0.91 -6.53 6.19
N GLY A 14 -2.10 -6.95 6.61
CA GLY A 14 -2.75 -6.46 7.83
C GLY A 14 -3.34 -5.05 7.75
N LEU A 15 -3.83 -4.65 6.57
CA LEU A 15 -4.49 -3.37 6.37
C LEU A 15 -5.89 -3.35 6.96
N GLN A 16 -6.22 -2.28 7.68
CA GLN A 16 -7.59 -1.95 8.06
C GLN A 16 -8.41 -1.60 6.81
N PRO A 17 -9.75 -1.81 6.84
CA PRO A 17 -10.61 -1.40 5.74
C PRO A 17 -10.49 0.09 5.38
N SER A 18 -10.28 0.97 6.36
CA SER A 18 -10.11 2.41 6.12
C SER A 18 -8.78 2.75 5.46
N GLU A 19 -7.68 2.08 5.84
CA GLU A 19 -6.36 2.26 5.24
C GLU A 19 -6.36 1.84 3.75
N TRP A 20 -7.02 0.73 3.43
CA TRP A 20 -7.20 0.31 2.04
C TRP A 20 -8.08 1.27 1.24
N GLN A 21 -9.19 1.72 1.84
CA GLN A 21 -10.09 2.67 1.19
C GLN A 21 -9.41 4.02 0.95
N TRP A 22 -8.62 4.50 1.90
CA TRP A 22 -7.82 5.71 1.75
C TRP A 22 -6.89 5.60 0.53
N ALA A 23 -6.21 4.46 0.37
CA ALA A 23 -5.31 4.25 -0.76
C ALA A 23 -6.06 4.24 -2.11
N LEU A 24 -7.24 3.61 -2.18
CA LEU A 24 -8.08 3.67 -3.39
C LEU A 24 -8.53 5.11 -3.72
N ASP A 25 -8.90 5.89 -2.70
CA ASP A 25 -9.41 7.24 -2.89
C ASP A 25 -8.31 8.28 -3.20
N ASN A 26 -7.05 7.96 -2.89
CA ASN A 26 -5.91 8.88 -2.97
C ASN A 26 -4.84 8.44 -3.98
N ASP A 27 -5.24 7.80 -5.09
CA ASP A 27 -4.30 7.46 -6.17
C ASP A 27 -3.51 8.67 -6.68
N ALA A 28 -4.11 9.86 -6.71
CA ALA A 28 -3.42 11.09 -7.09
C ALA A 28 -2.21 11.45 -6.19
N VAL A 29 -2.13 10.87 -4.99
CA VAL A 29 -1.00 11.03 -4.06
C VAL A 29 0.15 10.08 -4.40
N HIS A 30 -0.12 8.85 -4.83
CA HIS A 30 0.91 7.80 -4.87
C HIS A 30 1.05 7.07 -6.20
N GLY A 31 0.07 7.18 -7.11
CA GLY A 31 0.14 6.73 -8.50
C GLY A 31 0.10 5.21 -8.73
N ILE A 32 -0.31 4.43 -7.73
CA ILE A 32 -0.40 2.95 -7.82
C ILE A 32 -1.83 2.42 -7.68
N GLY A 33 -2.84 3.27 -7.81
CA GLY A 33 -4.25 2.91 -7.75
C GLY A 33 -4.61 1.81 -8.75
N TYR A 34 -3.94 1.80 -9.91
CA TYR A 34 -4.08 0.73 -10.91
C TYR A 34 -3.82 -0.68 -10.33
N ALA A 35 -2.93 -0.81 -9.33
CA ALA A 35 -2.60 -2.08 -8.69
C ALA A 35 -3.55 -2.41 -7.53
N LEU A 36 -4.23 -1.40 -6.99
CA LEU A 36 -5.14 -1.53 -5.85
C LEU A 36 -6.58 -1.87 -6.30
N GLU A 37 -7.01 -1.37 -7.46
CA GLU A 37 -8.38 -1.61 -7.96
C GLU A 37 -8.66 -3.08 -8.27
N ASP A 38 -7.64 -3.84 -8.71
CA ASP A 38 -7.74 -5.27 -9.04
C ASP A 38 -6.61 -6.06 -8.36
N PRO A 39 -6.70 -6.30 -7.03
CA PRO A 39 -5.69 -7.07 -6.32
C PRO A 39 -5.72 -8.52 -6.78
N VAL A 40 -4.54 -9.10 -6.99
CA VAL A 40 -4.34 -10.52 -7.37
C VAL A 40 -5.01 -11.45 -6.37
N ALA A 41 -4.95 -11.11 -5.08
CA ALA A 41 -5.63 -11.86 -4.03
C ALA A 41 -5.96 -10.97 -2.83
N VAL A 42 -7.02 -11.35 -2.11
CA VAL A 42 -7.39 -10.76 -0.83
C VAL A 42 -7.61 -11.89 0.16
N ARG A 43 -7.00 -11.79 1.33
CA ARG A 43 -7.05 -12.82 2.39
C ARG A 43 -7.33 -12.16 3.74
N ASP A 44 -8.03 -12.87 4.62
CA ASP A 44 -8.16 -12.44 6.00
C ASP A 44 -6.80 -12.57 6.70
N THR A 45 -6.47 -11.62 7.58
CA THR A 45 -5.17 -11.57 8.24
C THR A 45 -5.08 -12.58 9.39
N THR A 46 -6.21 -12.87 10.02
CA THR A 46 -6.34 -13.80 11.14
C THR A 46 -7.66 -14.58 11.04
N ASP A 47 -7.80 -15.64 11.84
CA ASP A 47 -9.06 -16.40 11.97
C ASP A 47 -10.05 -15.72 12.96
N ASP A 48 -9.72 -14.54 13.50
CA ASP A 48 -10.58 -13.81 14.42
C ASP A 48 -11.68 -13.05 13.64
N ALA A 49 -12.94 -13.38 13.90
CA ALA A 49 -14.09 -12.79 13.21
C ALA A 49 -14.26 -11.28 13.51
N ASP A 50 -13.71 -10.79 14.62
CA ASP A 50 -13.75 -9.38 15.01
C ASP A 50 -12.55 -8.59 14.44
N ASP A 51 -11.57 -9.27 13.84
CA ASP A 51 -10.44 -8.64 13.15
C ASP A 51 -10.73 -8.48 11.67
N HIS A 52 -11.09 -7.26 11.28
CA HIS A 52 -11.44 -6.93 9.90
C HIS A 52 -10.23 -6.63 9.00
N ARG A 53 -9.00 -6.77 9.49
CA ARG A 53 -7.81 -6.50 8.70
C ARG A 53 -7.60 -7.56 7.62
N LYS A 54 -7.17 -7.12 6.44
CA LYS A 54 -6.91 -7.99 5.29
C LYS A 54 -5.49 -7.86 4.79
N THR A 55 -5.02 -8.94 4.17
CA THR A 55 -3.80 -8.96 3.35
C THR A 55 -4.20 -8.85 1.90
N TYR A 56 -3.65 -7.87 1.19
CA TYR A 56 -3.87 -7.65 -0.23
C TYR A 56 -2.60 -7.99 -1.00
N VAL A 57 -2.71 -8.82 -2.03
CA VAL A 57 -1.61 -9.11 -2.96
C VAL A 57 -1.85 -8.28 -4.20
N ILE A 58 -0.95 -7.33 -4.49
CA ILE A 58 -1.07 -6.43 -5.64
C ILE A 58 0.06 -6.67 -6.62
N LEU A 59 -0.17 -6.37 -7.90
CA LEU A 59 0.85 -6.46 -8.94
C LEU A 59 1.24 -5.04 -9.37
N ALA A 60 2.44 -4.58 -9.01
CA ALA A 60 2.91 -3.23 -9.28
C ALA A 60 4.33 -3.22 -9.84
N ASP A 61 4.72 -2.13 -10.51
CA ASP A 61 6.12 -1.89 -10.82
C ASP A 61 6.87 -1.56 -9.50
N PRO A 62 8.03 -2.19 -9.19
CA PRO A 62 8.81 -1.89 -8.00
C PRO A 62 9.24 -0.43 -7.88
N GLU A 63 9.51 0.26 -8.99
CA GLU A 63 9.86 1.67 -8.97
C GLU A 63 8.64 2.52 -8.59
N ASP A 64 7.45 2.21 -9.11
CA ASP A 64 6.21 2.87 -8.73
C ASP A 64 5.90 2.63 -7.25
N ALA A 65 6.06 1.40 -6.76
CA ALA A 65 5.84 1.07 -5.35
C ALA A 65 6.82 1.81 -4.41
N ALA A 66 8.09 1.93 -4.80
CA ALA A 66 9.08 2.69 -4.05
C ALA A 66 8.77 4.20 -4.06
N ASN A 67 8.39 4.74 -5.22
CA ASN A 67 7.97 6.14 -5.34
C ASN A 67 6.71 6.43 -4.52
N ALA A 68 5.72 5.54 -4.53
CA ALA A 68 4.52 5.65 -3.72
C ALA A 68 4.86 5.82 -2.22
N VAL A 69 5.83 5.07 -1.71
CA VAL A 69 6.30 5.23 -0.31
C VAL A 69 6.84 6.64 -0.06
N VAL A 70 7.62 7.20 -0.99
CA VAL A 70 8.17 8.55 -0.85
C VAL A 70 7.08 9.61 -0.90
N GLU A 71 6.19 9.54 -1.90
CA GLU A 71 5.12 10.51 -2.12
C GLU A 71 4.13 10.53 -0.95
N ILE A 72 3.72 9.35 -0.44
CA ILE A 72 2.83 9.28 0.73
C ILE A 72 3.50 9.92 1.96
N ASN A 73 4.77 9.60 2.21
CA ASN A 73 5.49 10.20 3.34
C ASN A 73 5.61 11.73 3.20
N GLN A 74 5.88 12.23 1.99
CA GLN A 74 5.92 13.66 1.74
C GLN A 74 4.55 14.30 1.98
N TRP A 75 3.48 13.74 1.39
CA TRP A 75 2.11 14.21 1.57
C TRP A 75 1.71 14.27 3.05
N ILE A 76 2.04 13.23 3.83
CA ILE A 76 1.84 13.21 5.28
C ILE A 76 2.55 14.38 5.97
N THR A 77 3.77 14.75 5.55
CA THR A 77 4.49 15.90 6.13
C THR A 77 3.87 17.26 5.83
N GLU A 78 3.09 17.35 4.76
CA GLU A 78 2.43 18.57 4.31
C GLU A 78 1.02 18.73 4.88
N LEU A 79 0.49 17.71 5.56
CA LEU A 79 -0.82 17.78 6.20
C LEU A 79 -0.89 18.88 7.28
N PRO A 80 -1.96 19.70 7.28
CA PRO A 80 -2.13 20.76 8.27
C PRO A 80 -2.45 20.23 9.67
N ASP A 81 -3.09 19.05 9.76
CA ASP A 81 -3.44 18.40 11.02
C ASP A 81 -2.84 16.99 11.10
N ARG A 82 -1.85 16.87 11.99
CA ARG A 82 -1.01 15.69 12.24
C ARG A 82 -1.61 14.78 13.33
N ASN A 83 -2.93 14.81 13.50
CA ASN A 83 -3.69 13.81 14.27
C ASN A 83 -5.07 13.58 13.62
N SER A 84 -5.11 13.52 12.30
CA SER A 84 -6.35 13.33 11.53
C SER A 84 -6.54 11.86 11.13
N PRO A 85 -7.78 11.39 10.91
CA PRO A 85 -8.04 10.04 10.40
C PRO A 85 -7.28 9.75 9.09
N GLU A 86 -7.22 10.73 8.18
CA GLU A 86 -6.49 10.61 6.92
C GLU A 86 -4.99 10.37 7.11
N GLU A 87 -4.37 11.05 8.08
CA GLU A 87 -2.96 10.81 8.42
C GLU A 87 -2.76 9.39 8.96
N PHE A 88 -3.64 8.92 9.85
CA PHE A 88 -3.55 7.57 10.41
C PHE A 88 -3.74 6.50 9.34
N ASP A 89 -4.71 6.66 8.45
CA ASP A 89 -4.96 5.73 7.35
C ASP A 89 -3.79 5.71 6.35
N ALA A 90 -3.25 6.87 6.00
CA ALA A 90 -2.07 6.99 5.15
C ALA A 90 -0.83 6.32 5.77
N HIS A 91 -0.63 6.51 7.08
CA HIS A 91 0.46 5.87 7.83
C HIS A 91 0.32 4.34 7.86
N GLY A 92 -0.89 3.83 8.04
CA GLY A 92 -1.18 2.39 7.98
C GLY A 92 -0.82 1.81 6.62
N PHE A 93 -1.27 2.46 5.54
CA PHE A 93 -0.99 2.03 4.18
C PHE A 93 0.50 2.05 3.84
N VAL A 94 1.20 3.18 4.08
CA VAL A 94 2.64 3.29 3.77
C VAL A 94 3.48 2.33 4.61
N SER A 95 3.05 2.01 5.83
CA SER A 95 3.71 1.02 6.67
C SER A 95 3.61 -0.40 6.08
N ALA A 96 2.45 -0.76 5.53
CA ALA A 96 2.28 -2.05 4.86
C ALA A 96 3.13 -2.11 3.58
N LEU A 97 3.12 -1.06 2.77
CA LEU A 97 3.88 -0.98 1.52
C LEU A 97 5.40 -1.04 1.75
N SER A 98 5.90 -0.29 2.74
CA SER A 98 7.34 -0.22 3.07
C SER A 98 7.92 -1.55 3.52
N ARG A 99 7.14 -2.38 4.22
CA ARG A 99 7.58 -3.71 4.68
C ARG A 99 7.94 -4.62 3.51
N VAL A 100 7.19 -4.51 2.41
CA VAL A 100 7.42 -5.34 1.23
C VAL A 100 8.61 -4.82 0.42
N ALA A 101 8.76 -3.50 0.30
CA ALA A 101 9.93 -2.90 -0.35
C ALA A 101 11.24 -3.29 0.36
N LEU A 102 11.27 -3.22 1.69
CA LEU A 102 12.45 -3.61 2.49
C LEU A 102 12.75 -5.11 2.40
N ALA A 103 11.74 -5.97 2.33
CA ALA A 103 11.94 -7.42 2.20
C ALA A 103 12.60 -7.79 0.87
N GLN A 104 12.38 -7.02 -0.21
CA GLN A 104 12.97 -7.28 -1.51
C GLN A 104 14.44 -6.83 -1.63
N GLU A 105 14.91 -5.89 -0.80
CA GLU A 105 16.33 -5.48 -0.77
C GLU A 105 17.23 -6.52 -0.08
N VAL A 106 16.67 -7.38 0.78
CA VAL A 106 17.45 -8.37 1.55
C VAL A 106 17.65 -9.69 0.80
N ASP A 107 16.83 -9.98 -0.20
CA ASP A 107 16.90 -11.19 -1.04
C ASP A 107 17.66 -10.95 -2.38
N GLY A 108 18.25 -9.77 -2.57
CA GLY A 108 19.01 -9.33 -3.76
C GLY A 108 20.51 -9.52 -3.68
#